data_AF-A0A427B9F2-F1
#
_entry.id   AF-A0A427B9F2-F1
#
_cell.length_a   1.000
_cell.length_b   1.000
_cell.length_c   1.000
_cell.angle_alpha   90.00
_cell.angle_beta   90.00
_cell.angle_gamma   90.00
#
_symmetry.space_group_name_H-M   'P 1'
#
loop_
_entity.id
_entity.type
_entity.pdbx_description
1 polymer ?
#
loop_
_entity_poly.entity_id
_entity_poly.type
_entity_poly.pdbx_seq_one_letter_code
_entity_poly.pdbx_strand_id
1 'polypeptide(L)'
;MSAAHRHSPTFYRVYRKKSTEGFHSVPYIVAVFSCMLWIYYAYVKTDSILLITINSFGVFIEIAYITIYLVYAPKKTRVFSMRIFVLLNVVVFAAIILLTQLLFTGSIRVKVLGWICVGFSVGVFAAPLSVIVRTETVAMVSR
;
A
#
# COMPACT_ATOMS: atom_id res chain seq x y z
N MET A 1 36.80 -10.80 -38.62
CA MET A 1 36.39 -9.37 -38.63
C MET A 1 35.26 -9.19 -37.63
N SER A 2 35.47 -8.28 -36.68
CA SER A 2 34.84 -8.21 -35.36
C SER A 2 33.36 -7.82 -35.39
N ALA A 3 32.56 -8.50 -34.55
CA ALA A 3 31.17 -8.20 -34.29
C ALA A 3 31.02 -6.80 -33.67
N ALA A 4 30.12 -6.01 -34.24
CA ALA A 4 29.86 -4.63 -33.85
C ALA A 4 29.46 -4.54 -32.37
N HIS A 5 30.35 -3.97 -31.56
CA HIS A 5 30.13 -3.56 -30.17
C HIS A 5 29.03 -2.49 -30.12
N ARG A 6 27.76 -2.88 -29.94
CA ARG A 6 26.66 -1.96 -29.69
C ARG A 6 26.68 -1.51 -28.22
N HIS A 7 27.64 -0.67 -27.86
CA HIS A 7 27.58 0.11 -26.62
C HIS A 7 26.44 1.13 -26.72
N SER A 8 25.24 0.69 -26.36
CA SER A 8 24.20 1.63 -25.93
C SER A 8 24.73 2.25 -24.63
N PRO A 9 24.90 3.58 -24.54
CA PRO A 9 25.53 4.18 -23.36
C PRO A 9 24.67 3.86 -22.14
N THR A 10 25.29 3.30 -21.12
CA THR A 10 24.69 2.99 -19.82
C THR A 10 23.94 4.19 -19.25
N PHE A 11 24.39 5.41 -19.57
CA PHE A 11 23.73 6.68 -19.28
C PHE A 11 22.35 6.85 -19.90
N TYR A 12 22.10 6.42 -21.14
CA TYR A 12 20.75 6.44 -21.72
C TYR A 12 19.82 5.46 -21.00
N ARG A 13 20.35 4.33 -20.50
CA ARG A 13 19.61 3.36 -19.67
C ARG A 13 19.28 3.91 -18.27
N VAL A 14 20.13 4.76 -17.71
CA VAL A 14 19.92 5.45 -16.42
C VAL A 14 18.99 6.67 -16.58
N TYR A 15 19.13 7.45 -17.65
CA TYR A 15 18.27 8.60 -17.96
C TYR A 15 16.85 8.17 -18.39
N ARG A 16 16.71 7.05 -19.13
CA ARG A 16 15.41 6.43 -19.41
C ARG A 16 14.83 5.65 -18.23
N LYS A 17 15.60 5.37 -17.19
CA LYS A 17 15.08 4.93 -15.90
C LYS A 17 14.49 6.14 -15.15
N LYS A 18 13.50 6.82 -15.73
CA LYS A 18 12.40 7.44 -14.94
C LYS A 18 11.64 6.35 -14.17
N SER A 19 12.35 5.39 -13.62
CA SER A 19 11.92 4.28 -12.81
C SER A 19 12.03 4.82 -11.41
N THR A 20 11.04 4.53 -10.60
CA THR A 20 10.90 5.02 -9.23
C THR A 20 11.98 4.50 -8.29
N GLU A 21 13.26 4.34 -8.68
CA GLU A 21 14.39 3.86 -7.86
C GLU A 21 14.09 2.67 -6.92
N GLY A 22 13.17 1.76 -7.31
CA GLY A 22 12.72 0.67 -6.44
C GLY A 22 11.63 1.05 -5.41
N PHE A 23 11.23 2.32 -5.33
CA PHE A 23 9.97 2.74 -4.73
C PHE A 23 8.79 2.15 -5.50
N HIS A 24 7.94 1.45 -4.78
CA HIS A 24 6.66 0.94 -5.26
C HIS A 24 5.55 1.76 -4.60
N SER A 25 4.51 2.13 -5.34
CA SER A 25 3.37 2.84 -4.75
C SER A 25 2.50 1.93 -3.88
N VAL A 26 2.59 0.61 -4.07
CA VAL A 26 1.68 -0.37 -3.45
C VAL A 26 1.69 -0.33 -1.93
N PRO A 27 2.84 -0.28 -1.23
CA PRO A 27 2.87 -0.15 0.23
C PRO A 27 2.11 1.08 0.73
N TYR A 28 2.27 2.23 0.06
CA TYR A 28 1.57 3.47 0.43
C TYR A 28 0.06 3.37 0.19
N ILE A 29 -0.35 2.77 -0.93
CA ILE A 29 -1.77 2.53 -1.25
C ILE A 29 -2.43 1.61 -0.23
N VAL A 30 -1.71 0.58 0.21
CA VAL A 30 -2.12 -0.37 1.27
C VAL A 30 -2.18 0.32 2.63
N ALA A 31 -1.24 1.23 2.92
CA ALA A 31 -1.23 2.01 4.15
C ALA A 31 -2.43 2.97 4.23
N VAL A 32 -2.78 3.67 3.15
CA VAL A 32 -4.02 4.49 3.09
C VAL A 32 -5.24 3.64 3.43
N PHE A 33 -5.36 2.44 2.84
CA PHE A 33 -6.49 1.56 3.08
C PHE A 33 -6.56 1.12 4.55
N SER A 34 -5.40 0.76 5.14
CA SER A 34 -5.30 0.44 6.56
C SER A 34 -5.80 1.60 7.43
N CYS A 35 -5.33 2.81 7.16
CA CYS A 35 -5.73 3.99 7.93
C CYS A 35 -7.23 4.28 7.78
N MET A 36 -7.79 4.13 6.58
CA MET A 36 -9.23 4.29 6.34
C MET A 36 -10.06 3.27 7.13
N LEU A 37 -9.62 2.01 7.21
CA LEU A 37 -10.26 0.98 8.04
C LEU A 37 -10.23 1.35 9.53
N TRP A 38 -9.08 1.80 10.04
CA TRP A 38 -8.96 2.20 11.44
C TRP A 38 -9.77 3.45 11.78
N ILE A 39 -9.86 4.43 10.88
CA ILE A 39 -10.75 5.59 11.02
C ILE A 39 -12.20 5.14 11.08
N TYR A 40 -12.64 4.25 10.18
CA TYR A 40 -14.01 3.75 10.17
C TYR A 40 -14.33 2.95 11.44
N TYR A 41 -13.42 2.08 11.89
CA TYR A 41 -13.56 1.37 13.15
C TYR A 41 -13.71 2.32 14.33
N ALA A 42 -12.83 3.33 14.44
CA ALA A 42 -12.85 4.31 15.52
C ALA A 42 -14.12 5.17 15.52
N TYR A 43 -14.59 5.55 14.33
CA TYR A 43 -15.86 6.26 14.15
C TYR A 43 -17.05 5.43 14.65
N VAL A 44 -17.09 4.13 14.33
CA VAL A 44 -18.20 3.24 14.72
C VAL A 44 -18.14 2.85 16.21
N LYS A 45 -16.94 2.73 16.79
CA LYS A 45 -16.75 2.32 18.19
C LYS A 45 -17.10 3.40 19.21
N THR A 46 -17.16 4.68 18.81
CA THR A 46 -17.27 5.86 19.68
C THR A 46 -16.07 6.03 20.63
N ASP A 47 -15.76 7.27 21.04
CA ASP A 47 -14.67 7.65 21.98
C ASP A 47 -13.23 7.25 21.62
N SER A 48 -12.93 7.11 20.32
CA SER A 48 -11.61 6.72 19.83
C SER A 48 -10.88 7.84 19.08
N ILE A 49 -10.91 9.07 19.62
CA ILE A 49 -10.37 10.28 18.96
C ILE A 49 -8.89 10.11 18.58
N LEU A 50 -8.07 9.54 19.48
CA LEU A 50 -6.64 9.32 19.22
C LEU A 50 -6.40 8.44 17.97
N LEU A 51 -7.20 7.39 17.80
CA LEU A 51 -7.13 6.51 16.62
C LEU A 51 -7.51 7.25 15.34
N ILE A 52 -8.51 8.12 15.40
CA ILE A 52 -8.90 8.95 14.25
C ILE A 52 -7.76 9.91 13.90
N THR A 53 -7.20 10.63 14.88
CA THR A 53 -6.16 11.64 14.63
C THR A 53 -4.90 11.04 14.02
N ILE A 54 -4.37 9.95 14.59
CA ILE A 54 -3.13 9.35 14.10
C ILE A 54 -3.29 8.76 12.70
N ASN A 55 -4.42 8.09 12.42
CA ASN A 55 -4.67 7.52 11.10
C ASN A 55 -5.03 8.58 10.07
N SER A 56 -5.69 9.67 10.46
CA SER A 56 -5.96 10.79 9.56
C SER A 56 -4.65 11.45 9.11
N PHE A 57 -3.73 11.69 10.07
CA PHE A 57 -2.38 12.18 9.75
C PHE A 57 -1.62 11.19 8.86
N GLY A 58 -1.75 9.89 9.12
CA GLY A 58 -1.24 8.83 8.26
C GLY A 58 -1.75 8.95 6.82
N VAL A 59 -3.06 9.05 6.62
CA VAL A 59 -3.66 9.25 5.28
C VAL A 59 -3.06 10.47 4.57
N PHE A 60 -2.90 11.60 5.26
CA PHE A 60 -2.30 12.80 4.65
C PHE A 60 -0.88 12.55 4.15
N ILE A 61 -0.03 11.92 4.97
CA ILE A 61 1.34 11.60 4.59
C ILE A 61 1.38 10.61 3.42
N GLU A 62 0.61 9.53 3.50
CA GLU A 62 0.59 8.49 2.49
C GLU A 62 0.07 9.00 1.14
N ILE A 63 -0.95 9.86 1.15
CA ILE A 63 -1.46 10.52 -0.07
C ILE A 63 -0.41 11.47 -0.66
N ALA A 64 0.38 12.18 0.15
CA ALA A 64 1.47 12.99 -0.34
C ALA A 64 2.52 12.12 -1.07
N TYR A 65 2.91 10.97 -0.50
CA TYR A 65 3.82 10.03 -1.15
C TYR A 65 3.26 9.46 -2.46
N ILE A 66 2.00 9.05 -2.48
CA ILE A 66 1.33 8.56 -3.69
C ILE A 66 1.30 9.66 -4.76
N THR A 67 1.02 10.89 -4.38
CA THR A 67 0.97 12.03 -5.31
C THR A 67 2.34 12.27 -5.94
N ILE A 68 3.40 12.32 -5.14
CA ILE A 68 4.79 12.42 -5.62
C ILE A 68 5.10 11.26 -6.56
N TYR A 69 4.77 10.02 -6.16
CA TYR A 69 4.97 8.84 -7.01
C TYR A 69 4.28 9.00 -8.38
N LEU A 70 3.03 9.42 -8.41
CA LEU A 70 2.25 9.56 -9.65
C LEU A 70 2.78 10.68 -10.58
N VAL A 71 3.42 11.71 -10.02
CA VAL A 71 4.06 12.79 -10.79
C VAL A 71 5.29 12.26 -11.54
N TYR A 72 6.14 11.48 -10.87
CA TYR A 72 7.41 11.00 -11.44
C TYR A 72 7.31 9.65 -12.16
N ALA A 73 6.26 8.86 -11.90
CA ALA A 73 6.11 7.52 -12.45
C ALA A 73 5.84 7.50 -13.97
N PRO A 74 6.40 6.51 -14.71
CA PRO A 74 6.05 6.26 -16.11
C PRO A 74 4.56 5.99 -16.30
N LYS A 75 4.01 6.32 -17.47
CA LYS A 75 2.57 6.15 -17.78
C LYS A 75 2.03 4.76 -17.41
N LYS A 76 2.77 3.68 -17.72
CA LYS A 76 2.34 2.30 -17.46
C LYS A 76 2.19 2.01 -15.95
N THR A 77 3.19 2.36 -15.14
CA THR A 77 3.14 2.14 -13.69
C THR A 77 2.20 3.11 -13.01
N ARG A 78 2.11 4.36 -13.48
CA ARG A 78 1.14 5.35 -13.01
C ARG A 78 -0.30 4.85 -13.16
N VAL A 79 -0.67 4.32 -14.33
CA VAL A 79 -2.03 3.77 -14.57
C VAL A 79 -2.28 2.55 -13.69
N PHE A 80 -1.29 1.68 -13.51
CA PHE A 80 -1.40 0.56 -12.58
C PHE A 80 -1.63 1.02 -11.13
N SER A 81 -0.84 1.97 -10.65
CA SER A 81 -0.98 2.56 -9.31
C SER A 81 -2.33 3.22 -9.09
N MET A 82 -2.84 3.97 -10.08
CA MET A 82 -4.19 4.55 -9.96
C MET A 82 -5.28 3.48 -9.96
N ARG A 83 -5.15 2.43 -10.79
CA ARG A 83 -6.12 1.32 -10.82
C ARG A 83 -6.19 0.60 -9.48
N ILE A 84 -5.05 0.24 -8.89
CA ILE A 84 -5.02 -0.45 -7.60
C ILE A 84 -5.47 0.47 -6.47
N PHE A 85 -5.16 1.77 -6.54
CA PHE A 85 -5.67 2.75 -5.58
C PHE A 85 -7.20 2.81 -5.60
N VAL A 86 -7.82 2.98 -6.76
CA VAL A 86 -9.29 3.04 -6.89
C VAL A 86 -9.93 1.71 -6.47
N LEU A 87 -9.38 0.59 -6.93
CA LEU A 87 -9.93 -0.72 -6.59
C LEU A 87 -9.92 -0.95 -5.07
N LEU A 88 -8.79 -0.72 -4.40
CA LEU A 88 -8.65 -1.01 -2.98
C LEU A 88 -9.32 0.07 -2.10
N ASN A 89 -8.96 1.35 -2.28
CA ASN A 89 -9.38 2.42 -1.38
C ASN A 89 -10.80 2.95 -1.65
N VAL A 90 -11.35 2.74 -2.85
CA VAL A 90 -12.71 3.19 -3.18
C VAL A 90 -13.65 2.00 -3.25
N VAL A 91 -13.42 1.05 -4.15
CA VAL A 91 -14.37 -0.03 -4.41
C VAL A 91 -14.46 -1.00 -3.23
N VAL A 92 -13.33 -1.57 -2.80
CA VAL A 92 -13.31 -2.53 -1.69
C VAL A 92 -13.71 -1.84 -0.37
N PHE A 93 -13.21 -0.64 -0.10
CA PHE A 93 -13.58 0.09 1.11
C PHE A 93 -15.09 0.41 1.17
N ALA A 94 -15.67 0.90 0.07
CA ALA A 94 -17.11 1.15 -0.01
C ALA A 94 -17.92 -0.13 0.16
N ALA A 95 -17.47 -1.25 -0.41
CA ALA A 95 -18.10 -2.55 -0.21
C ALA A 95 -18.06 -2.98 1.27
N ILE A 96 -16.94 -2.78 1.97
CA ILE A 96 -16.84 -3.07 3.40
C ILE A 96 -17.84 -2.21 4.19
N ILE A 97 -17.92 -0.90 3.91
CA ILE A 97 -18.90 -0.03 4.58
C ILE A 97 -20.32 -0.54 4.30
N LEU A 98 -20.69 -0.76 3.04
CA LEU A 98 -22.02 -1.18 2.66
C LEU A 98 -22.41 -2.51 3.32
N LEU A 99 -21.56 -3.54 3.20
CA LEU A 99 -21.83 -4.85 3.78
C LEU A 99 -21.91 -4.79 5.31
N THR A 100 -21.05 -4.00 5.95
CA THR A 100 -21.07 -3.90 7.42
C THR A 100 -22.25 -3.11 7.96
N GLN A 101 -22.76 -2.13 7.21
CA GLN A 101 -23.97 -1.40 7.57
C GLN A 101 -25.24 -2.21 7.33
N LEU A 102 -25.28 -3.02 6.25
CA LEU A 102 -26.45 -3.83 5.91
C LEU A 102 -26.56 -5.11 6.75
N LEU A 103 -25.44 -5.76 7.08
CA LEU A 103 -25.44 -7.08 7.71
C LEU A 103 -25.28 -7.05 9.23
N PHE A 104 -24.72 -5.98 9.81
CA PHE A 104 -24.37 -5.94 11.22
C PHE A 104 -24.83 -4.65 11.92
N THR A 105 -25.37 -4.81 13.13
CA THR A 105 -25.89 -3.71 13.94
C THR A 105 -25.18 -3.64 15.28
N GLY A 106 -25.02 -2.42 15.82
CA GLY A 106 -24.52 -2.18 17.18
C GLY A 106 -23.13 -2.76 17.46
N SER A 107 -23.00 -3.50 18.56
CA SER A 107 -21.73 -4.02 19.07
C SER A 107 -21.11 -5.10 18.18
N ILE A 108 -21.92 -5.86 17.43
CA ILE A 108 -21.43 -6.87 16.49
C ILE A 108 -20.65 -6.20 15.36
N ARG A 109 -21.14 -5.05 14.86
CA ARG A 109 -20.46 -4.26 13.82
C ARG A 109 -19.06 -3.84 14.26
N VAL A 110 -18.92 -3.36 15.50
CA VAL A 110 -17.61 -3.00 16.07
C VAL A 110 -16.66 -4.20 16.12
N LYS A 111 -17.15 -5.37 16.57
CA LYS A 111 -16.32 -6.59 16.63
C LYS A 111 -15.87 -7.05 15.26
N VAL A 112 -16.77 -7.11 14.27
CA VAL A 112 -16.46 -7.50 12.90
C VAL A 112 -15.43 -6.55 12.28
N LEU A 113 -15.64 -5.24 12.40
CA LEU A 113 -14.69 -4.24 11.92
C LEU A 113 -13.33 -4.38 12.58
N GLY A 114 -13.29 -4.61 13.89
CA GLY A 114 -12.03 -4.85 14.61
C GLY A 114 -11.25 -6.04 14.07
N TRP A 115 -11.92 -7.17 13.81
CA TRP A 115 -11.29 -8.34 13.20
C TRP A 115 -10.78 -8.08 11.78
N ILE A 116 -11.53 -7.32 10.97
CA ILE A 116 -11.09 -6.92 9.63
C ILE A 116 -9.82 -6.05 9.73
N CYS A 117 -9.82 -5.03 10.61
CA CYS A 117 -8.67 -4.15 10.81
C CYS A 117 -7.42 -4.93 11.26
N VAL A 118 -7.58 -5.83 12.23
CA VAL A 118 -6.47 -6.66 12.74
C VAL A 118 -5.96 -7.60 11.66
N GLY A 119 -6.86 -8.35 11.00
CA GLY A 119 -6.47 -9.29 9.95
C GLY A 119 -5.73 -8.60 8.80
N PHE A 120 -6.21 -7.44 8.36
CA PHE A 120 -5.52 -6.65 7.35
C PHE A 120 -4.15 -6.15 7.83
N SER A 121 -4.08 -5.58 9.04
CA SER A 121 -2.83 -5.07 9.61
C SER A 121 -1.77 -6.17 9.75
N VAL A 122 -2.17 -7.36 10.18
CA VAL A 122 -1.29 -8.54 10.25
C VAL A 122 -0.82 -8.93 8.84
N GLY A 123 -1.71 -8.93 7.86
CA GLY A 123 -1.37 -9.23 6.46
C GLY A 123 -0.32 -8.29 5.87
N VAL A 124 -0.31 -7.01 6.24
CA VAL A 124 0.71 -6.03 5.79
C VAL A 124 2.12 -6.47 6.19
N PHE A 125 2.29 -7.18 7.31
CA PHE A 125 3.60 -7.68 7.75
C PHE A 125 4.12 -8.87 6.95
N ALA A 126 3.32 -9.47 6.05
CA ALA A 126 3.78 -10.56 5.20
C ALA A 126 4.91 -10.10 4.25
N ALA A 127 4.80 -8.87 3.72
CA ALA A 127 5.81 -8.31 2.82
C ALA A 127 7.20 -8.15 3.48
N PRO A 128 7.34 -7.46 4.65
CA PRO A 128 8.62 -7.37 5.33
C PRO A 128 9.15 -8.72 5.81
N LEU A 129 8.29 -9.62 6.31
CA LEU A 129 8.71 -10.96 6.72
C LEU A 129 9.31 -11.76 5.56
N SER A 130 8.72 -11.65 4.37
CA SER A 130 9.23 -12.30 3.15
C SER A 130 10.63 -11.80 2.77
N VAL A 131 10.92 -10.51 3.00
CA VAL A 131 12.25 -9.93 2.75
C VAL A 131 13.27 -10.49 3.74
N ILE A 132 12.94 -10.54 5.03
CA ILE A 132 13.83 -11.06 6.08
C ILE A 132 14.18 -12.52 5.82
N VAL A 133 13.18 -13.37 5.55
CA VAL A 133 13.41 -14.79 5.27
C VAL A 133 14.36 -14.95 4.09
N ARG A 134 14.16 -14.17 3.02
CA ARG A 134 15.01 -14.21 1.82
C ARG A 134 16.44 -13.76 2.09
N THR A 135 16.64 -12.72 2.89
CA THR A 135 18.00 -12.24 3.22
C THR A 135 18.76 -13.25 4.06
N GLU A 136 18.10 -13.90 5.02
CA GLU A 136 18.69 -14.97 5.83
C GLU A 136 19.04 -16.19 4.98
N THR A 137 18.16 -16.61 4.06
CA THR A 137 18.47 -17.75 3.16
C THR A 137 19.66 -17.46 2.26
N VAL A 138 19.73 -16.26 1.68
CA VAL A 138 20.85 -15.85 0.82
C VAL A 138 22.15 -15.80 1.63
N ALA A 139 22.12 -15.30 2.87
CA ALA A 139 23.29 -15.25 3.75
C ALA A 139 23.77 -16.64 4.20
N MET A 140 22.88 -17.62 4.35
CA MET A 140 23.24 -19.01 4.67
C MET A 140 23.86 -19.74 3.47
N VAL A 141 23.35 -19.53 2.26
CA VAL A 141 23.89 -20.17 1.04
C VAL A 141 25.25 -19.58 0.63
N SER A 142 25.54 -18.34 1.03
CA SER A 142 26.84 -17.70 0.74
C SER A 142 27.94 -18.03 1.76
N ARG A 143 27.64 -18.86 2.78
CA ARG A 143 28.62 -19.36 3.76
C ARG A 143 28.96 -20.82 3.45
#